data_AF-A0A6N7HTJ5-F1
#
_entry.id   AF-A0A6N7HTJ5-F1
#
_cell.length_a   1.000
_cell.length_b   1.000
_cell.length_c   1.000
_cell.angle_alpha   90.00
_cell.angle_beta   90.00
_cell.angle_gamma   90.00
#
_symmetry.space_group_name_H-M   'P 1'
#
loop_
_entity.id
_entity.type
_entity.pdbx_description
1 polymer ?
#
loop_
_entity_poly.entity_id
_entity_poly.type
_entity_poly.pdbx_seq_one_letter_code
_entity_poly.pdbx_strand_id
1 'polypeptide(L)'
;MSEHGTVRAPIVIRATEGFTASLRGERRTWLPMNSNAIVTEPLPASTWDEIGWAGRDVLGDAAHAFFYAQRTADDRIVLGGRGVPYRFGSRTDVNGAMPARTVASLTSLLRQLFPAAADVAADHAWCGVLGVPRDWSASVGLERSTGLGWAGGYVGTGVTATNLAGRTLADLVLERDTALTRLPWVGHRARRWEPEPLRWLGVHSLYGTYRAADRREAAGLARTSRLARIADWIAGR
;
A
#
# COMPACT_ATOMS: atom_id res chain seq x y z
N MET A 1 -30.05 0.03 5.54
CA MET A 1 -30.44 1.42 5.82
C MET A 1 -29.27 2.06 6.54
N SER A 2 -28.76 3.18 6.04
CA SER A 2 -27.85 3.99 6.87
C SER A 2 -28.69 4.74 7.91
N GLU A 3 -28.07 5.24 8.97
CA GLU A 3 -28.72 6.10 9.96
C GLU A 3 -29.31 7.39 9.35
N HIS A 4 -28.93 7.70 8.10
CA HIS A 4 -29.34 8.90 7.35
C HIS A 4 -30.23 8.58 6.14
N GLY A 5 -30.75 7.35 6.03
CA GLY A 5 -31.67 6.93 4.96
C GLY A 5 -31.08 5.95 3.94
N THR A 6 -31.73 5.86 2.77
CA THR A 6 -31.37 4.94 1.68
C THR A 6 -31.36 5.68 0.35
N VAL A 7 -30.25 5.58 -0.38
CA VAL A 7 -30.11 6.09 -1.76
C VAL A 7 -30.18 4.90 -2.72
N ARG A 8 -30.90 5.07 -3.83
CA ARG A 8 -30.97 4.10 -4.92
C ARG A 8 -30.45 4.76 -6.19
N ALA A 9 -29.63 4.03 -6.92
CA ALA A 9 -29.09 4.45 -8.21
C ALA A 9 -29.05 3.25 -9.15
N PRO A 10 -29.17 3.45 -10.47
CA PRO A 10 -28.98 2.37 -11.44
C PRO A 10 -27.57 1.76 -11.38
N ILE A 11 -26.57 2.59 -11.03
CA ILE A 11 -25.18 2.19 -10.90
C ILE A 11 -24.63 2.69 -9.57
N VAL A 12 -23.94 1.81 -8.83
CA VAL A 12 -23.24 2.12 -7.58
C VAL A 12 -21.78 1.71 -7.71
N ILE A 13 -20.87 2.64 -7.44
CA ILE A 13 -19.43 2.39 -7.53
C ILE A 13 -18.84 2.16 -6.13
N ARG A 14 -18.28 0.96 -5.92
CA ARG A 14 -17.45 0.67 -4.74
C ARG A 14 -16.02 1.14 -4.98
N ALA A 15 -15.70 2.31 -4.43
CA ALA A 15 -14.36 2.90 -4.43
C ALA A 15 -13.76 2.99 -3.00
N THR A 16 -14.02 1.98 -2.17
CA THR A 16 -13.64 1.99 -0.74
C THR A 16 -12.26 1.41 -0.45
N GLU A 17 -11.53 0.92 -1.46
CA GLU A 17 -10.13 0.46 -1.36
C GLU A 17 -9.88 -0.40 -0.10
N GLY A 18 -8.88 -0.13 0.71
CA GLY A 18 -8.55 -0.86 1.94
C GLY A 18 -9.72 -0.97 2.93
N PHE A 19 -10.71 -0.08 2.86
CA PHE A 19 -11.90 -0.13 3.69
C PHE A 19 -13.01 -1.05 3.15
N THR A 20 -12.83 -1.67 1.99
CA THR A 20 -13.78 -2.63 1.39
C THR A 20 -14.18 -3.75 2.35
N ALA A 21 -13.27 -4.19 3.22
CA ALA A 21 -13.54 -5.26 4.16
C ALA A 21 -14.58 -4.90 5.24
N SER A 22 -14.93 -3.61 5.42
CA SER A 22 -16.01 -3.16 6.32
C SER A 22 -17.40 -3.37 5.72
N LEU A 23 -17.51 -3.58 4.41
CA LEU A 23 -18.77 -3.82 3.73
C LEU A 23 -19.24 -5.26 3.96
N ARG A 24 -20.55 -5.43 4.18
CA ARG A 24 -21.16 -6.74 4.42
C ARG A 24 -20.88 -7.67 3.24
N GLY A 25 -20.29 -8.84 3.51
CA GLY A 25 -19.95 -9.85 2.50
C GLY A 25 -18.60 -9.66 1.80
N GLU A 26 -17.93 -8.53 2.00
CA GLU A 26 -16.68 -8.17 1.29
C GLU A 26 -15.42 -8.36 2.14
N ARG A 27 -15.55 -8.90 3.35
CA ARG A 27 -14.46 -9.07 4.35
C ARG A 27 -13.21 -9.79 3.82
N ARG A 28 -13.36 -10.60 2.77
CA ARG A 28 -12.30 -11.41 2.14
C ARG A 28 -11.96 -10.99 0.73
N THR A 29 -12.61 -9.95 0.20
CA THR A 29 -12.39 -9.48 -1.17
C THR A 29 -11.01 -8.87 -1.30
N TRP A 30 -10.69 -7.87 -0.46
CA TRP A 30 -9.36 -7.29 -0.35
C TRP A 30 -8.82 -7.43 1.08
N LEU A 31 -7.52 -7.67 1.18
CA LEU A 31 -6.79 -7.68 2.45
C LEU A 31 -6.42 -6.22 2.79
N PRO A 32 -6.95 -5.65 3.89
CA PRO A 32 -6.53 -4.32 4.34
C PRO A 32 -5.13 -4.41 4.93
N MET A 33 -4.16 -3.82 4.24
CA MET A 33 -2.76 -3.82 4.63
C MET A 33 -2.34 -2.41 5.06
N ASN A 34 -1.63 -2.30 6.18
CA ASN A 34 -1.19 -1.02 6.72
C ASN A 34 0.16 -0.60 6.11
N SER A 35 0.20 0.64 5.63
CA SER A 35 1.42 1.34 5.21
C SER A 35 1.72 2.47 6.18
N ASN A 36 2.99 2.69 6.51
CA ASN A 36 3.42 3.62 7.55
C ASN A 36 4.40 4.61 6.94
N ALA A 37 4.33 5.87 7.38
CA ALA A 37 5.26 6.91 6.94
C ALA A 37 5.55 7.92 8.04
N ILE A 38 6.73 8.52 7.96
CA ILE A 38 7.12 9.71 8.72
C ILE A 38 7.48 10.83 7.73
N VAL A 39 7.40 12.06 8.20
CA VAL A 39 7.95 13.23 7.51
C VAL A 39 8.81 14.02 8.50
N THR A 40 9.95 14.51 8.04
CA THR A 40 10.83 15.38 8.84
C THR A 40 10.26 16.78 8.96
N GLU A 41 10.81 17.57 9.88
CA GLU A 41 10.80 19.03 9.75
C GLU A 41 11.49 19.48 8.44
N PRO A 42 11.22 20.70 7.93
CA PRO A 42 11.95 21.23 6.79
C PRO A 42 13.45 21.27 7.06
N LEU A 43 14.23 20.77 6.11
CA LEU A 43 15.68 20.70 6.20
C LEU A 43 16.31 21.97 5.59
N PRO A 44 17.38 22.50 6.19
CA PRO A 44 18.06 23.68 5.65
C PRO A 44 18.72 23.34 4.31
N ALA A 45 18.91 24.36 3.46
CA ALA A 45 19.55 24.21 2.15
C ALA A 45 20.93 23.52 2.24
N SER A 46 21.71 23.83 3.27
CA SER A 46 23.01 23.19 3.52
C SER A 46 22.94 21.67 3.68
N THR A 47 21.88 21.15 4.32
CA THR A 47 21.67 19.70 4.43
C THR A 47 21.35 19.09 3.06
N TRP A 48 20.56 19.78 2.23
CA TRP A 48 20.29 19.32 0.86
C TRP A 48 21.52 19.34 -0.03
N ASP A 49 22.38 20.34 0.11
CA ASP A 49 23.64 20.44 -0.60
C ASP A 49 24.58 19.27 -0.24
N GLU A 50 24.63 18.88 1.04
CA GLU A 50 25.38 17.71 1.50
C GLU A 50 24.80 16.39 1.01
N ILE A 51 23.46 16.23 1.04
CA ILE A 51 22.78 15.02 0.55
C ILE A 51 22.97 14.87 -0.98
N GLY A 52 23.00 15.97 -1.73
CA GLY A 52 23.14 15.96 -3.19
C GLY A 52 21.87 15.53 -3.94
N TRP A 53 20.71 15.49 -3.28
CA TRP A 53 19.43 15.08 -3.87
C TRP A 53 18.56 16.28 -4.27
N ALA A 54 18.91 16.89 -5.41
CA ALA A 54 18.22 18.07 -5.94
C ALA A 54 16.94 17.75 -6.74
N GLY A 55 16.90 16.62 -7.44
CA GLY A 55 15.85 16.30 -8.43
C GLY A 55 14.48 15.94 -7.86
N ARG A 56 14.35 15.79 -6.54
CA ARG A 56 13.11 15.34 -5.84
C ARG A 56 12.59 13.98 -6.34
N ASP A 57 13.45 13.21 -7.01
CA ASP A 57 13.15 11.87 -7.51
C ASP A 57 12.72 10.94 -6.38
N VAL A 58 11.74 10.07 -6.60
CA VAL A 58 11.38 9.08 -5.58
C VAL A 58 12.49 8.04 -5.46
N LEU A 59 12.98 7.85 -4.24
CA LEU A 59 13.95 6.80 -3.91
C LEU A 59 13.20 5.56 -3.43
N GLY A 60 13.69 4.39 -3.82
CA GLY A 60 13.25 3.10 -3.28
C GLY A 60 14.45 2.17 -3.18
N ASP A 61 14.39 1.21 -2.27
CA ASP A 61 15.43 0.20 -2.12
C ASP A 61 15.06 -1.15 -2.75
N ALA A 62 16.04 -2.05 -2.77
CA ALA A 62 15.89 -3.41 -3.26
C ALA A 62 15.64 -4.43 -2.13
N ALA A 63 15.44 -3.99 -0.88
CA ALA A 63 15.17 -4.88 0.24
C ALA A 63 13.75 -5.46 0.17
N HIS A 64 13.53 -6.61 0.82
CA HIS A 64 12.21 -7.25 0.82
C HIS A 64 11.22 -6.46 1.70
N ALA A 65 11.69 -5.94 2.83
CA ALA A 65 11.01 -4.91 3.60
C ALA A 65 11.32 -3.52 3.04
N PHE A 66 10.84 -3.26 1.82
CA PHE A 66 11.20 -2.03 1.13
C PHE A 66 10.80 -0.75 1.88
N PHE A 67 11.58 0.30 1.67
CA PHE A 67 11.21 1.68 1.98
C PHE A 67 11.07 2.50 0.70
N TYR A 68 10.43 3.66 0.82
CA TYR A 68 10.49 4.71 -0.19
C TYR A 68 10.76 6.04 0.49
N ALA A 69 11.52 6.91 -0.19
CA ALA A 69 11.74 8.27 0.27
C ALA A 69 11.42 9.28 -0.83
N GLN A 70 10.88 10.43 -0.45
CA GLN A 70 10.66 11.55 -1.37
C GLN A 70 10.96 12.88 -0.68
N ARG A 71 11.65 13.78 -1.40
CA ARG A 71 11.80 15.18 -1.00
C ARG A 71 10.53 15.95 -1.35
N THR A 72 9.85 16.49 -0.35
CA THR A 72 8.61 17.29 -0.52
C THR A 72 8.93 18.68 -1.03
N ALA A 73 7.95 19.36 -1.66
CA ALA A 73 8.12 20.70 -2.21
C ALA A 73 8.58 21.76 -1.19
N ASP A 74 8.26 21.57 0.09
CA ASP A 74 8.68 22.39 1.23
C ASP A 74 9.92 21.83 1.95
N ASP A 75 10.73 21.04 1.24
CA ASP A 75 12.07 20.64 1.64
C ASP A 75 12.14 19.76 2.89
N ARG A 76 11.23 18.80 2.98
CA ARG A 76 11.23 17.71 3.96
C ARG A 76 11.56 16.38 3.31
N ILE A 77 11.96 15.40 4.11
CA ILE A 77 12.04 13.99 3.69
C ILE A 77 10.78 13.28 4.17
N VAL A 78 9.96 12.78 3.25
CA VAL A 78 8.97 11.73 3.56
C VAL A 78 9.65 10.39 3.42
N LEU A 79 9.58 9.56 4.46
CA LEU A 79 10.08 8.19 4.44
C LEU A 79 8.95 7.24 4.81
N GLY A 80 8.59 6.37 3.88
CA GLY A 80 7.61 5.32 4.09
C GLY A 80 8.23 3.94 4.15
N GLY A 81 7.62 3.05 4.94
CA GLY A 81 8.08 1.67 5.09
C GLY A 81 7.02 0.78 5.71
N ARG A 82 7.27 -0.54 5.69
CA ARG A 82 6.29 -1.55 6.13
C ARG A 82 6.46 -1.90 7.62
N GLY A 83 5.52 -1.43 8.45
CA GLY A 83 5.34 -1.80 9.86
C GLY A 83 4.69 -3.18 10.06
N VAL A 84 3.70 -3.30 10.96
CA VAL A 84 2.88 -4.54 11.06
C VAL A 84 1.82 -4.51 9.96
N PRO A 85 1.94 -5.34 8.91
CA PRO A 85 1.23 -5.10 7.66
C PRO A 85 -0.25 -5.49 7.77
N TYR A 86 -0.60 -6.46 8.61
CA TYR A 86 -1.98 -6.96 8.69
C TYR A 86 -2.46 -7.18 10.12
N ARG A 87 -3.65 -6.67 10.43
CA ARG A 87 -4.33 -6.88 11.72
C ARG A 87 -5.40 -7.96 11.57
N PHE A 88 -5.46 -8.89 12.53
CA PHE A 88 -6.37 -10.04 12.49
C PHE A 88 -7.83 -9.63 12.19
N GLY A 89 -8.47 -10.38 11.30
CA GLY A 89 -9.89 -10.22 11.03
C GLY A 89 -10.26 -9.03 10.13
N SER A 90 -9.33 -8.58 9.27
CA SER A 90 -9.47 -7.42 8.40
C SER A 90 -9.66 -6.10 9.15
N ARG A 91 -9.07 -5.96 10.33
CA ARG A 91 -9.10 -4.68 11.07
C ARG A 91 -8.16 -3.66 10.41
N THR A 92 -8.58 -2.41 10.38
CA THR A 92 -7.78 -1.27 9.92
C THR A 92 -7.04 -0.62 11.09
N ASP A 93 -6.22 0.39 10.82
CA ASP A 93 -5.75 1.31 11.84
C ASP A 93 -6.90 2.12 12.47
N VAL A 94 -6.55 2.90 13.50
CA VAL A 94 -7.45 3.80 14.20
C VAL A 94 -6.98 5.21 13.90
N ASN A 95 -7.73 5.93 13.06
CA ASN A 95 -7.52 7.34 12.73
C ASN A 95 -6.08 7.67 12.26
N GLY A 96 -5.46 6.78 11.48
CA GLY A 96 -4.10 6.95 10.98
C GLY A 96 -3.00 6.83 12.05
N ALA A 97 -3.35 6.44 13.28
CA ALA A 97 -2.40 6.38 14.39
C ALA A 97 -1.35 5.29 14.16
N MET A 98 -0.08 5.69 14.32
CA MET A 98 1.06 4.81 14.16
C MET A 98 1.71 4.48 15.52
N PRO A 99 2.08 3.21 15.79
CA PRO A 99 2.77 2.86 17.03
C PRO A 99 4.13 3.55 17.17
N ALA A 100 4.47 4.02 18.38
CA ALA A 100 5.75 4.70 18.67
C ALA A 100 6.99 3.88 18.25
N ARG A 101 6.95 2.55 18.40
CA ARG A 101 8.04 1.66 17.93
C ARG A 101 8.26 1.74 16.42
N THR A 102 7.19 1.94 15.64
CA THR A 102 7.27 2.06 14.18
C THR A 102 7.84 3.42 13.81
N VAL A 103 7.46 4.49 14.52
CA VAL A 103 8.06 5.82 14.39
C VAL A 103 9.56 5.73 14.61
N ALA A 104 9.99 5.18 15.75
CA ALA A 104 11.41 5.03 16.10
C ALA A 104 12.18 4.22 15.05
N SER A 105 11.59 3.14 14.52
CA SER A 105 12.22 2.33 13.48
C SER A 105 12.40 3.10 12.16
N LEU A 106 11.40 3.86 11.73
CA LEU A 106 11.51 4.68 10.52
C LEU A 106 12.47 5.85 10.71
N THR A 107 12.47 6.50 11.88
CA THR A 107 13.44 7.55 12.21
C THR A 107 14.86 7.00 12.22
N SER A 108 15.09 5.82 12.80
CA SER A 108 16.39 5.16 12.76
C SER A 108 16.85 4.88 11.33
N LEU A 109 15.95 4.38 10.47
CA LEU A 109 16.26 4.14 9.06
C LEU A 109 16.57 5.45 8.31
N LEU A 110 15.81 6.52 8.57
CA LEU A 110 16.06 7.84 7.99
C LEU A 110 17.48 8.31 8.29
N ARG A 111 17.91 8.22 9.55
CA ARG A 111 19.25 8.62 9.98
C ARG A 111 20.35 7.80 9.33
N GLN A 112 20.10 6.50 9.09
CA GLN A 112 21.04 5.62 8.40
C GLN A 112 21.17 5.97 6.91
N LEU A 113 20.06 6.31 6.25
CA LEU A 113 20.03 6.64 4.83
C LEU A 113 20.52 8.06 4.54
N PHE A 114 20.25 9.00 5.44
CA PHE A 114 20.57 10.41 5.28
C PHE A 114 21.33 10.92 6.52
N PRO A 115 22.64 10.60 6.66
CA PRO A 115 23.44 11.03 7.81
C PRO A 115 23.45 12.55 8.02
N ALA A 116 23.43 13.34 6.94
CA ALA A 116 23.32 14.81 6.98
C ALA A 116 22.01 15.32 7.62
N ALA A 117 20.99 14.48 7.69
CA ALA A 117 19.70 14.75 8.33
C ALA A 117 19.55 13.98 9.65
N ALA A 118 20.63 13.47 10.26
CA ALA A 118 20.53 12.58 11.42
C ALA A 118 19.85 13.24 12.63
N ASP A 119 20.06 14.54 12.82
CA ASP A 119 19.56 15.29 13.97
C ASP A 119 18.16 15.87 13.75
N VAL A 120 17.59 15.77 12.55
CA VAL A 120 16.24 16.29 12.28
C VAL A 120 15.18 15.48 13.03
N ALA A 121 14.19 16.18 13.57
CA ALA A 121 13.03 15.55 14.17
C ALA A 121 12.07 15.05 13.08
N ALA A 122 11.33 13.97 13.40
CA ALA A 122 10.12 13.64 12.67
C ALA A 122 9.01 14.59 13.12
N ASP A 123 8.48 15.39 12.20
CA ASP A 123 7.39 16.34 12.49
C ASP A 123 6.05 15.60 12.59
N HIS A 124 5.76 14.73 11.62
CA HIS A 124 4.54 13.93 11.62
C HIS A 124 4.80 12.47 11.27
N ALA A 125 3.86 11.64 11.69
CA ALA A 125 3.89 10.21 11.47
C ALA A 125 2.47 9.67 11.33
N TRP A 126 2.24 8.84 10.32
CA TRP A 126 0.90 8.33 10.04
C TRP A 126 0.90 6.91 9.46
N CYS A 127 -0.25 6.28 9.59
CA CYS A 127 -0.60 5.00 9.00
C CYS A 127 -1.72 5.20 7.98
N GLY A 128 -1.67 4.47 6.88
CA GLY A 128 -2.74 4.37 5.90
C GLY A 128 -3.07 2.92 5.60
N VAL A 129 -4.29 2.68 5.09
CA VAL A 129 -4.76 1.35 4.70
C VAL A 129 -4.79 1.25 3.18
N LEU A 130 -4.22 0.17 2.65
CA LEU A 130 -4.36 -0.21 1.24
C LEU A 130 -5.06 -1.56 1.09
N GLY A 131 -5.77 -1.76 0.00
CA GLY A 131 -6.46 -2.98 -0.36
C GLY A 131 -5.57 -3.84 -1.24
N VAL A 132 -5.34 -5.08 -0.80
CA VAL A 132 -4.55 -6.05 -1.57
C VAL A 132 -5.48 -7.17 -2.05
N PRO A 133 -5.70 -7.33 -3.36
CA PRO A 133 -6.35 -8.52 -3.93
C PRO A 133 -5.45 -9.74 -3.78
N ARG A 134 -6.01 -10.95 -3.85
CA ARG A 134 -5.26 -12.19 -3.58
C ARG A 134 -4.10 -12.46 -4.54
N ASP A 135 -4.20 -11.92 -5.75
CA ASP A 135 -3.21 -11.99 -6.83
C ASP A 135 -2.46 -10.67 -7.04
N TRP A 136 -2.59 -9.73 -6.10
CA TRP A 136 -1.90 -8.43 -6.11
C TRP A 136 -2.19 -7.55 -7.34
N SER A 137 -3.25 -7.86 -8.09
CA SER A 137 -3.55 -7.19 -9.36
C SER A 137 -4.70 -6.20 -9.21
N ALA A 138 -4.45 -4.94 -9.57
CA ALA A 138 -5.49 -3.92 -9.62
C ALA A 138 -6.58 -4.32 -10.63
N SER A 139 -7.83 -3.97 -10.34
CA SER A 139 -8.95 -4.26 -11.24
C SER A 139 -9.98 -3.14 -11.23
N VAL A 140 -10.64 -3.01 -12.37
CA VAL A 140 -11.80 -2.14 -12.57
C VAL A 140 -12.90 -2.98 -13.20
N GLY A 141 -14.14 -2.75 -12.86
CA GLY A 141 -15.23 -3.43 -13.55
C GLY A 141 -16.60 -2.88 -13.22
N LEU A 142 -17.57 -3.27 -14.04
CA LEU A 142 -18.98 -2.94 -13.87
C LEU A 142 -19.79 -4.20 -14.18
N GLU A 143 -20.55 -4.66 -13.19
CA GLU A 143 -21.50 -5.76 -13.35
C GLU A 143 -22.87 -5.18 -13.69
N ARG A 144 -23.21 -5.15 -14.98
CA ARG A 144 -24.47 -4.53 -15.47
C ARG A 144 -25.73 -5.17 -14.89
N SER A 145 -25.72 -6.48 -14.61
CA SER A 145 -26.87 -7.19 -14.05
C SER A 145 -27.23 -6.73 -12.64
N THR A 146 -26.26 -6.21 -11.88
CA THR A 146 -26.46 -5.73 -10.50
C THR A 146 -26.32 -4.21 -10.38
N GLY A 147 -25.77 -3.53 -11.40
CA GLY A 147 -25.41 -2.12 -11.35
C GLY A 147 -24.16 -1.84 -10.49
N LEU A 148 -23.46 -2.86 -9.99
CA LEU A 148 -22.30 -2.67 -9.12
C LEU A 148 -21.02 -2.52 -9.94
N GLY A 149 -20.38 -1.36 -9.82
CA GLY A 149 -19.02 -1.13 -10.29
C GLY A 149 -17.99 -1.16 -9.16
N TRP A 150 -16.74 -1.45 -9.50
CA TRP A 150 -15.62 -1.43 -8.56
C TRP A 150 -14.36 -0.90 -9.22
N ALA A 151 -13.50 -0.31 -8.40
CA ALA A 151 -12.13 0.04 -8.77
C ALA A 151 -11.26 -0.05 -7.53
N GLY A 152 -10.12 -0.73 -7.62
CA GLY A 152 -9.16 -0.80 -6.51
C GLY A 152 -8.21 -1.97 -6.58
N GLY A 153 -7.57 -2.22 -5.44
CA GLY A 153 -6.51 -3.21 -5.35
C GLY A 153 -5.20 -2.71 -5.95
N TYR A 154 -4.89 -1.43 -5.78
CA TYR A 154 -3.77 -0.78 -6.50
C TYR A 154 -2.39 -1.13 -5.93
N VAL A 155 -2.34 -1.78 -4.76
CA VAL A 155 -1.13 -2.31 -4.13
C VAL A 155 0.07 -1.34 -4.17
N GLY A 156 -0.14 -0.10 -3.72
CA GLY A 156 0.93 0.91 -3.63
C GLY A 156 1.14 1.78 -4.88
N THR A 157 0.45 1.50 -5.99
CA THR A 157 0.44 2.35 -7.20
C THR A 157 -0.83 3.20 -7.32
N GLY A 158 -1.58 3.35 -6.22
CA GLY A 158 -2.94 3.92 -6.23
C GLY A 158 -3.02 5.37 -6.71
N VAL A 159 -2.03 6.21 -6.44
CA VAL A 159 -2.08 7.63 -6.83
C VAL A 159 -2.19 7.79 -8.35
N THR A 160 -1.43 7.00 -9.12
CA THR A 160 -1.49 7.04 -10.59
C THR A 160 -2.58 6.14 -11.14
N ALA A 161 -2.71 4.92 -10.60
CA ALA A 161 -3.67 3.93 -11.11
C ALA A 161 -5.14 4.37 -10.94
N THR A 162 -5.46 5.14 -9.90
CA THR A 162 -6.83 5.65 -9.67
C THR A 162 -7.30 6.59 -10.77
N ASN A 163 -6.41 7.40 -11.35
CA ASN A 163 -6.76 8.27 -12.48
C ASN A 163 -7.22 7.44 -13.70
N LEU A 164 -6.42 6.43 -14.06
CA LEU A 164 -6.75 5.51 -15.14
C LEU A 164 -8.05 4.77 -14.82
N ALA A 165 -8.20 4.31 -13.57
CA ALA A 165 -9.36 3.54 -13.14
C ALA A 165 -10.65 4.36 -13.22
N GLY A 166 -10.62 5.61 -12.76
CA GLY A 166 -11.76 6.52 -12.83
C GLY A 166 -12.20 6.78 -14.27
N ARG A 167 -11.25 6.98 -15.19
CA ARG A 167 -11.53 7.18 -16.61
C ARG A 167 -12.11 5.92 -17.26
N THR A 168 -11.49 4.76 -17.00
CA THR A 168 -12.00 3.46 -17.48
C THR A 168 -13.42 3.21 -16.96
N LEU A 169 -13.66 3.44 -15.68
CA LEU A 169 -14.97 3.23 -15.07
C LEU A 169 -16.02 4.20 -15.62
N ALA A 170 -15.67 5.46 -15.86
CA ALA A 170 -16.56 6.42 -16.49
C ALA A 170 -16.99 5.95 -17.90
N ASP A 171 -16.06 5.45 -18.72
CA ASP A 171 -16.39 4.90 -20.03
C ASP A 171 -17.25 3.64 -19.93
N LEU A 172 -17.00 2.74 -18.96
CA LEU A 172 -17.85 1.57 -18.71
C LEU A 172 -19.28 1.97 -18.35
N VAL A 173 -19.43 2.95 -17.46
CA VAL A 173 -20.73 3.48 -17.02
C VAL A 173 -21.49 4.12 -18.17
N LEU A 174 -20.80 4.89 -19.01
CA LEU A 174 -21.36 5.57 -20.18
C LEU A 174 -21.49 4.68 -21.41
N GLU A 175 -21.21 3.38 -21.27
CA GLU A 175 -21.29 2.37 -22.33
C GLU A 175 -20.42 2.70 -23.55
N ARG A 176 -19.29 3.36 -23.32
CA ARG A 176 -18.35 3.73 -24.37
C ARG A 176 -17.37 2.61 -24.64
N ASP A 177 -17.21 2.27 -25.90
CA ASP A 177 -16.19 1.35 -26.37
C ASP A 177 -14.91 2.12 -26.69
N THR A 178 -13.92 2.05 -25.79
CA THR A 178 -12.66 2.80 -25.89
C THR A 178 -11.48 1.88 -25.60
N ALA A 179 -10.27 2.35 -25.93
CA ALA A 179 -9.05 1.62 -25.56
C ALA A 179 -8.97 1.36 -24.04
N LEU A 180 -9.55 2.24 -23.21
CA LEU A 180 -9.54 2.12 -21.76
C LEU A 180 -10.42 0.95 -21.27
N THR A 181 -11.56 0.71 -21.92
CA THR A 181 -12.50 -0.36 -21.54
C THR A 181 -12.05 -1.75 -22.04
N ARG A 182 -11.05 -1.79 -22.92
CA ARG A 182 -10.44 -3.02 -23.47
C ARG A 182 -9.15 -3.45 -22.76
N LEU A 183 -8.69 -2.69 -21.76
CA LEU A 183 -7.49 -3.03 -20.98
C LEU A 183 -7.69 -4.34 -20.19
N PRO A 184 -6.65 -5.16 -20.01
CA PRO A 184 -6.77 -6.50 -19.41
C PRO A 184 -7.21 -6.52 -17.95
N TRP A 185 -7.09 -5.39 -17.23
CA TRP A 185 -7.57 -5.26 -15.86
C TRP A 185 -9.09 -5.07 -15.75
N VAL A 186 -9.79 -4.84 -16.87
CA VAL A 186 -11.24 -4.64 -16.90
C VAL A 186 -11.93 -5.98 -16.73
N GLY A 187 -12.80 -6.07 -15.71
CA GLY A 187 -13.51 -7.30 -15.38
C GLY A 187 -12.64 -8.36 -14.70
N HIS A 188 -11.35 -8.08 -14.46
CA HIS A 188 -10.47 -8.99 -13.72
C HIS A 188 -11.01 -9.26 -12.32
N ARG A 189 -11.01 -10.52 -11.91
CA ARG A 189 -11.52 -10.96 -10.59
C ARG A 189 -10.51 -11.85 -9.90
N ALA A 190 -9.85 -11.28 -8.90
CA ALA A 190 -9.03 -12.04 -7.97
C ALA A 190 -9.88 -13.01 -7.13
N ARG A 191 -9.28 -14.14 -6.73
CA ARG A 191 -9.88 -15.03 -5.74
C ARG A 191 -10.05 -14.30 -4.40
N ARG A 192 -11.04 -14.70 -3.61
CA ARG A 192 -11.17 -14.22 -2.22
C ARG A 192 -10.02 -14.76 -1.38
N TRP A 193 -9.51 -13.92 -0.48
CA TRP A 193 -8.53 -14.32 0.52
C TRP A 193 -9.05 -15.45 1.41
N GLU A 194 -8.16 -16.20 2.03
CA GLU A 194 -8.44 -17.30 2.95
C GLU A 194 -9.22 -16.82 4.20
N PRO A 195 -10.02 -17.68 4.85
CA PRO A 195 -10.64 -17.35 6.13
C PRO A 195 -9.59 -17.21 7.25
N GLU A 196 -9.97 -16.60 8.37
CA GLU A 196 -9.13 -16.58 9.57
C GLU A 196 -9.16 -17.95 10.28
N PRO A 197 -8.06 -18.38 10.93
CA PRO A 197 -6.79 -17.66 11.12
C PRO A 197 -5.75 -17.85 9.99
N LEU A 198 -6.06 -18.64 8.95
CA LEU A 198 -5.10 -19.01 7.90
C LEU A 198 -4.51 -17.79 7.20
N ARG A 199 -5.35 -16.80 6.89
CA ARG A 199 -4.92 -15.55 6.28
C ARG A 199 -3.97 -14.75 7.17
N TRP A 200 -4.31 -14.59 8.45
CA TRP A 200 -3.43 -13.90 9.39
C TRP A 200 -2.09 -14.61 9.54
N LEU A 201 -2.10 -15.93 9.71
CA LEU A 201 -0.88 -16.73 9.80
C LEU A 201 -0.04 -16.58 8.52
N GLY A 202 -0.65 -16.73 7.34
CA GLY A 202 0.06 -16.62 6.06
C GLY A 202 0.76 -15.26 5.89
N VAL A 203 0.06 -14.16 6.18
CA VAL A 203 0.65 -12.81 6.06
C VAL A 203 1.78 -12.61 7.09
N HIS A 204 1.58 -13.01 8.35
CA HIS A 204 2.62 -12.83 9.37
C HIS A 204 3.84 -13.72 9.13
N SER A 205 3.64 -14.95 8.64
CA SER A 205 4.73 -15.84 8.21
C SER A 205 5.50 -15.27 7.03
N LEU A 206 4.81 -14.75 6.01
CA LEU A 206 5.43 -14.11 4.85
C LEU A 206 6.36 -12.97 5.27
N TYR A 207 5.84 -12.02 6.04
CA TYR A 207 6.62 -10.85 6.47
C TYR A 207 7.69 -11.16 7.52
N GLY A 208 7.44 -12.14 8.39
CA GLY A 208 8.48 -12.66 9.29
C GLY A 208 9.65 -13.26 8.49
N THR A 209 9.35 -13.95 7.40
CA THR A 209 10.34 -14.55 6.50
C THR A 209 11.13 -13.49 5.73
N TYR A 210 10.46 -12.46 5.18
CA TYR A 210 11.15 -11.34 4.53
C TYR A 210 12.10 -10.61 5.48
N ARG A 211 11.67 -10.27 6.70
CA ARG A 211 12.57 -9.65 7.69
C ARG A 211 13.74 -10.54 8.11
N ALA A 212 13.55 -11.86 8.10
CA ALA A 212 14.64 -12.80 8.36
C ALA A 212 15.61 -12.90 7.17
N ALA A 213 15.12 -12.78 5.93
CA ALA A 213 15.96 -12.68 4.74
C ALA A 213 16.80 -11.39 4.77
N ASP A 214 16.16 -10.24 4.95
CA ASP A 214 16.85 -8.93 4.97
C ASP A 214 17.93 -8.87 6.05
N ARG A 215 17.65 -9.37 7.26
CA ARG A 215 18.65 -9.42 8.35
C ARG A 215 19.87 -10.27 8.00
N ARG A 216 19.69 -11.35 7.23
CA ARG A 216 20.82 -12.20 6.81
C ARG A 216 21.59 -11.59 5.66
N GLU A 217 20.93 -10.87 4.78
CA GLU A 217 21.55 -10.14 3.67
C GLU A 217 22.38 -8.96 4.19
N ALA A 218 21.84 -8.18 5.12
CA ALA A 218 22.57 -7.12 5.81
C ALA A 218 23.78 -7.65 6.61
N ALA A 219 23.76 -8.91 7.04
CA ALA A 219 24.89 -9.57 7.71
C ALA A 219 25.97 -10.10 6.75
N GLY A 220 25.88 -9.80 5.45
CA GLY A 220 26.94 -10.08 4.47
C GLY A 220 26.73 -11.31 3.58
N LEU A 221 25.49 -11.78 3.38
CA LEU A 221 25.25 -12.85 2.41
C LEU A 221 25.51 -12.37 0.98
N ALA A 222 26.37 -13.09 0.27
CA ALA A 222 26.71 -12.80 -1.13
C ALA A 222 25.57 -13.10 -2.15
N ARG A 223 24.46 -13.71 -1.71
CA ARG A 223 23.32 -14.09 -2.56
C ARG A 223 22.01 -13.94 -1.80
N THR A 224 20.92 -13.64 -2.52
CA THR A 224 19.56 -13.56 -1.98
C THR A 224 19.20 -14.81 -1.17
N SER A 225 18.69 -14.58 0.03
CA SER A 225 18.35 -15.62 0.99
C SER A 225 17.32 -16.59 0.41
N ARG A 226 17.52 -17.90 0.62
CA ARG A 226 16.53 -18.93 0.22
C ARG A 226 15.15 -18.71 0.87
N LEU A 227 15.10 -17.96 1.96
CA LEU A 227 13.87 -17.55 2.62
C LEU A 227 13.01 -16.60 1.77
N ALA A 228 13.62 -15.70 1.01
CA ALA A 228 12.89 -14.80 0.12
C ALA A 228 12.13 -15.57 -0.97
N ARG A 229 12.75 -16.60 -1.55
CA ARG A 229 12.11 -17.47 -2.55
C ARG A 229 10.92 -18.25 -1.99
N ILE A 230 10.99 -18.66 -0.72
CA ILE A 230 9.85 -19.31 -0.03
C ILE A 230 8.73 -18.31 0.20
N ALA A 231 9.07 -17.07 0.58
CA ALA A 231 8.12 -15.98 0.75
C ALA A 231 7.42 -15.62 -0.58
N ASP A 232 8.15 -15.53 -1.69
CA ASP A 232 7.56 -15.24 -3.01
C ASP A 232 6.57 -16.33 -3.43
N TRP A 233 6.91 -17.60 -3.19
CA TRP A 233 6.00 -18.73 -3.42
C TRP A 233 4.72 -18.64 -2.57
N ILE A 234 4.82 -18.26 -1.29
CA ILE A 234 3.65 -18.03 -0.41
C ILE A 234 2.82 -16.84 -0.90
N ALA A 235 3.48 -15.79 -1.40
CA ALA A 235 2.84 -14.59 -1.94
C ALA A 235 2.16 -14.83 -3.30
N GLY A 236 2.49 -15.94 -3.99
CA GLY A 236 2.01 -16.26 -5.33
C GLY A 236 2.68 -15.41 -6.42
N ARG A 237 3.93 -15.01 -6.19
CA ARG A 237 4.80 -14.29 -7.14
C ARG A 237 5.87 -15.21 -7.71
#